data_AF-A0A4Z2C694-F1
#
_entry.id   AF-A0A4Z2C694-F1
#
_cell.length_a   1.000
_cell.length_b   1.000
_cell.length_c   1.000
_cell.angle_alpha   90.00
_cell.angle_beta   90.00
_cell.angle_gamma   90.00
#
_symmetry.space_group_name_H-M   'P 1'
#
loop_
_entity.id
_entity.type
_entity.pdbx_description
1 polymer ?
#
loop_
_entity_poly.entity_id
_entity_poly.type
_entity_poly.pdbx_seq_one_letter_code
_entity_poly.pdbx_strand_id
1 'polypeptide(L)'
;MTPAYLIPTDRIRQPVEDAEECSCPPTVSSDYPEELQVLKRLCEKCCCSAPPPKISDLMNDKDLLDSLQMKLDPTHCAIKNWKNFASRWGMSYDELMLLEHQTQGSLAHSPTQEFLLRYNQKTVTELTDLCRVYQRMDVLRLLQSWMEKDWPSRWQKML
;
A
#
# COMPACT_ATOMS: atom_id res chain seq x y z
N MET A 1 -26.00 -53.84 26.35
CA MET A 1 -25.49 -53.15 27.55
C MET A 1 -25.74 -51.66 27.37
N THR A 2 -26.82 -51.15 27.95
CA THR A 2 -26.96 -49.74 28.39
C THR A 2 -26.46 -49.68 29.84
N PRO A 3 -25.81 -48.58 30.28
CA PRO A 3 -26.53 -47.41 30.80
C PRO A 3 -25.81 -46.08 30.46
N ALA A 4 -26.23 -44.88 30.85
CA ALA A 4 -27.50 -44.23 31.16
C ALA A 4 -27.10 -42.86 31.78
N TYR A 5 -27.66 -41.75 31.24
CA TYR A 5 -27.88 -40.42 31.85
C TYR A 5 -26.66 -39.64 32.42
N LEU A 6 -26.55 -38.31 32.28
CA LEU A 6 -27.41 -37.29 32.92
C LEU A 6 -27.47 -35.98 32.10
N ILE A 7 -28.67 -35.40 32.04
CA ILE A 7 -28.95 -34.00 31.65
C ILE A 7 -29.05 -33.13 32.93
N PRO A 8 -29.32 -31.81 32.84
CA PRO A 8 -28.46 -30.71 33.28
C PRO A 8 -28.89 -30.17 34.67
N THR A 9 -28.29 -29.02 35.05
CA THR A 9 -28.72 -27.99 36.03
C THR A 9 -27.70 -27.76 37.12
N ASP A 10 -27.14 -26.55 37.14
CA ASP A 10 -27.26 -25.75 38.36
C ASP A 10 -27.27 -24.26 38.04
N ARG A 11 -28.37 -23.63 38.44
CA ARG A 11 -28.58 -22.18 38.48
C ARG A 11 -28.02 -21.71 39.82
N ILE A 12 -27.23 -20.64 39.82
CA ILE A 12 -27.07 -19.82 41.02
C ILE A 12 -27.48 -18.40 40.68
N ARG A 13 -28.45 -17.89 41.45
CA ARG A 13 -29.17 -16.63 41.29
C ARG A 13 -28.91 -15.77 42.54
N GLN A 14 -28.47 -14.53 42.32
CA GLN A 14 -28.66 -13.28 43.12
C GLN A 14 -28.04 -13.18 44.55
N PRO A 15 -27.68 -11.96 45.02
CA PRO A 15 -28.65 -10.94 45.45
C PRO A 15 -28.55 -9.58 44.73
N VAL A 16 -29.70 -8.92 44.65
CA VAL A 16 -29.90 -7.48 44.39
C VAL A 16 -30.24 -6.78 45.72
N GLU A 17 -30.24 -5.43 45.69
CA GLU A 17 -30.65 -4.44 46.71
C GLU A 17 -29.46 -3.89 47.54
N ASP A 18 -29.23 -2.58 47.71
CA ASP A 18 -30.11 -1.42 47.55
C ASP A 18 -29.31 -0.12 47.34
N ALA A 19 -30.04 0.93 46.94
CA ALA A 19 -29.60 2.25 46.51
C ALA A 19 -28.69 3.03 47.48
N GLU A 20 -27.71 3.74 46.90
CA GLU A 20 -27.24 5.05 47.40
C GLU A 20 -26.98 5.95 46.18
N GLU A 21 -27.75 7.02 46.15
CA GLU A 21 -27.67 8.16 45.24
C GLU A 21 -26.37 8.93 45.47
N CYS A 22 -25.57 9.18 44.41
CA CYS A 22 -25.01 10.52 44.22
C CYS A 22 -24.26 10.71 42.90
N SER A 23 -24.74 11.71 42.16
CA SER A 23 -23.94 12.68 41.40
C SER A 23 -23.17 12.20 40.17
N CYS A 24 -23.77 12.44 39.01
CA CYS A 24 -23.07 12.58 37.74
C CYS A 24 -22.02 13.70 37.82
N PRO A 25 -20.80 13.51 37.30
CA PRO A 25 -20.05 14.58 36.66
C PRO A 25 -20.35 14.60 35.15
N PRO A 26 -20.40 15.79 34.54
CA PRO A 26 -20.70 15.94 33.12
C PRO A 26 -19.49 15.58 32.25
N THR A 27 -19.79 15.04 31.07
CA THR A 27 -19.09 15.30 29.80
C THR A 27 -17.57 15.06 29.78
N VAL A 28 -17.15 13.86 29.39
CA VAL A 28 -15.89 13.74 28.61
C VAL A 28 -16.19 14.31 27.22
N SER A 29 -15.70 15.53 27.03
CA SER A 29 -15.69 16.25 25.77
C SER A 29 -15.07 15.36 24.69
N SER A 30 -15.79 15.21 23.59
CA SER A 30 -15.27 14.71 22.33
C SER A 30 -14.36 15.79 21.72
N ASP A 31 -13.18 16.00 22.29
CA ASP A 31 -12.14 16.86 21.71
C ASP A 31 -11.03 16.00 21.13
N TYR A 32 -11.33 15.34 20.01
CA TYR A 32 -10.31 14.85 19.09
C TYR A 32 -10.52 15.48 17.69
N PRO A 33 -10.34 16.80 17.59
CA PRO A 33 -9.74 17.35 16.36
C PRO A 33 -8.50 18.22 16.61
N GLU A 34 -8.24 18.64 17.85
CA GLU A 34 -7.19 19.64 18.12
C GLU A 34 -5.77 19.06 18.19
N GLU A 35 -5.56 17.85 18.73
CA GLU A 35 -4.21 17.24 18.78
C GLU A 35 -3.61 17.01 17.38
N LEU A 36 -4.44 16.63 16.41
CA LEU A 36 -4.03 16.47 15.01
C LEU A 36 -3.70 17.82 14.35
N GLN A 37 -4.41 18.88 14.73
CA GLN A 37 -4.13 20.25 14.27
C GLN A 37 -2.88 20.84 14.94
N VAL A 38 -2.61 20.49 16.20
CA VAL A 38 -1.40 20.89 16.93
C VAL A 38 -0.17 20.19 16.36
N LEU A 39 -0.25 18.89 16.04
CA LEU A 39 0.78 18.17 15.28
C LEU A 39 1.01 18.80 13.89
N LYS A 40 -0.05 19.23 13.19
CA LYS A 40 0.06 19.97 11.92
C LYS A 40 0.81 21.30 12.07
N ARG A 41 0.48 22.11 13.08
CA ARG A 41 1.12 23.42 13.32
C ARG A 41 2.56 23.32 13.82
N LEU A 42 2.89 22.29 14.61
CA LEU A 42 4.26 22.02 15.05
C LEU A 42 5.19 21.60 13.89
N CYS A 43 4.61 21.14 12.78
CA CYS A 43 5.33 20.74 11.57
C CYS A 43 5.58 21.89 10.59
N GLU A 44 5.10 23.12 10.83
CA GLU A 44 5.35 24.26 9.92
C GLU A 44 6.82 24.69 9.86
N LYS A 45 7.63 24.28 10.85
CA LYS A 45 9.09 24.50 10.92
C LYS A 45 9.92 23.22 10.81
N CYS A 46 9.27 22.06 10.69
CA CYS A 46 9.98 20.82 10.39
C CYS A 46 10.29 20.81 8.89
N CYS A 47 11.56 20.74 8.51
CA CYS A 47 11.98 20.33 7.17
C CYS A 47 11.69 18.83 6.96
N CYS A 48 10.45 18.42 7.18
CA CYS A 48 9.99 17.05 7.06
C CYS A 48 10.05 16.71 5.56
N SER A 49 11.17 16.15 5.13
CA SER A 49 11.35 15.65 3.77
C SER A 49 10.23 14.65 3.48
N ALA A 50 9.66 14.71 2.27
CA ALA A 50 8.67 13.74 1.86
C ALA A 50 9.20 12.32 2.11
N PRO A 51 8.41 11.41 2.71
CA PRO A 51 8.86 10.05 2.97
C PRO A 51 9.17 9.36 1.64
N PRO A 52 9.98 8.29 1.60
CA PRO A 52 10.19 7.54 0.37
C PRO A 52 8.84 7.05 -0.21
N PRO A 53 8.52 7.35 -1.48
CA PRO A 53 7.26 6.94 -2.07
C PRO A 53 7.20 5.42 -2.21
N LYS A 54 6.02 4.86 -2.02
CA LYS A 54 5.70 3.48 -2.38
C LYS A 54 5.30 3.37 -3.84
N ILE A 55 5.31 2.15 -4.37
CA ILE A 55 4.79 1.87 -5.70
C ILE A 55 3.31 2.24 -5.79
N SER A 56 2.52 2.08 -4.72
CA SER A 56 1.13 2.57 -4.68
C SER A 56 1.02 4.08 -4.94
N ASP A 57 1.96 4.89 -4.44
CA ASP A 57 1.95 6.34 -4.65
C ASP A 57 2.29 6.70 -6.10
N LEU A 58 3.28 5.99 -6.66
CA LEU A 58 3.65 6.08 -8.07
C LEU A 58 2.48 5.71 -8.99
N MET A 59 1.70 4.68 -8.65
CA MET A 59 0.55 4.23 -9.45
C MET A 59 -0.61 5.25 -9.49
N ASN A 60 -0.64 6.21 -8.56
CA ASN A 60 -1.60 7.32 -8.61
C ASN A 60 -1.20 8.42 -9.61
N ASP A 61 0.00 8.34 -10.20
CA ASP A 61 0.46 9.22 -11.26
C ASP A 61 0.29 8.55 -12.63
N LYS A 62 -0.78 8.94 -13.34
CA LYS A 62 -1.15 8.32 -14.62
C LYS A 62 -0.08 8.52 -15.71
N ASP A 63 0.50 9.71 -15.81
CA ASP A 63 1.49 10.02 -16.86
C ASP A 63 2.80 9.25 -16.63
N LEU A 64 3.20 9.12 -15.36
CA LEU A 64 4.34 8.29 -14.98
C LEU A 64 4.06 6.81 -15.26
N LEU A 65 2.89 6.31 -14.88
CA LEU A 65 2.49 4.93 -15.10
C LEU A 65 2.45 4.62 -16.61
N ASP A 66 1.86 5.47 -17.43
CA ASP A 66 1.83 5.32 -18.89
C ASP A 66 3.25 5.32 -19.48
N SER A 67 4.14 6.19 -18.98
CA SER A 67 5.55 6.21 -19.37
C SER A 67 6.29 4.91 -19.01
N LEU A 68 5.97 4.29 -17.87
CA LEU A 68 6.53 3.01 -17.45
C LEU A 68 6.02 1.87 -18.32
N GLN A 69 4.72 1.83 -18.62
CA GLN A 69 4.11 0.83 -19.50
C GLN A 69 4.80 0.84 -20.86
N MET A 70 4.97 2.01 -21.48
CA MET A 70 5.65 2.16 -22.77
C MET A 70 7.11 1.65 -22.76
N LYS A 71 7.77 1.67 -21.60
CA LYS A 71 9.17 1.26 -21.43
C LYS A 71 9.33 -0.21 -21.04
N LEU A 72 8.35 -0.79 -20.36
CA LEU A 72 8.48 -2.09 -19.70
C LEU A 72 7.55 -3.16 -20.26
N ASP A 73 6.52 -2.79 -21.03
CA ASP A 73 5.65 -3.76 -21.69
C ASP A 73 6.36 -4.47 -22.85
N PRO A 74 5.99 -5.75 -23.11
CA PRO A 74 6.70 -6.62 -24.05
C PRO A 74 6.53 -6.22 -25.53
N THR A 75 5.64 -5.27 -25.84
CA THR A 75 5.50 -4.67 -27.18
C THR A 75 6.75 -3.89 -27.60
N HIS A 76 7.60 -3.51 -26.65
CA HIS A 76 8.95 -3.03 -26.90
C HIS A 76 9.93 -4.20 -26.76
N CYS A 77 10.76 -4.46 -27.78
CA CYS A 77 11.73 -5.56 -27.83
C CYS A 77 12.93 -5.42 -26.86
N ALA A 78 12.69 -4.98 -25.63
CA ALA A 78 13.70 -4.88 -24.60
C ALA A 78 14.00 -6.27 -24.00
N ILE A 79 15.29 -6.63 -23.99
CA ILE A 79 15.82 -7.87 -23.36
C ILE A 79 15.45 -7.94 -21.85
N LYS A 80 15.19 -6.79 -21.20
CA LYS A 80 14.98 -6.67 -19.75
C LYS A 80 13.74 -5.82 -19.42
N ASN A 81 12.59 -6.48 -19.35
CA ASN A 81 11.24 -5.90 -19.21
C ASN A 81 10.60 -6.22 -17.83
N TRP A 82 9.28 -6.03 -17.70
CA TRP A 82 8.53 -6.32 -16.47
C TRP A 82 8.77 -7.73 -15.91
N LYS A 83 8.92 -8.77 -16.76
CA LYS A 83 9.13 -10.15 -16.31
C LYS A 83 10.43 -10.32 -15.55
N ASN A 84 11.49 -9.62 -15.99
CA ASN A 84 12.78 -9.66 -15.33
C ASN A 84 12.67 -9.08 -13.92
N PHE A 85 11.93 -7.98 -13.78
CA PHE A 85 11.71 -7.31 -12.50
C PHE A 85 10.87 -8.18 -11.57
N ALA A 86 9.75 -8.70 -12.07
CA ALA A 86 8.85 -9.58 -11.33
C ALA A 86 9.54 -10.87 -10.88
N SER A 87 10.30 -11.52 -11.76
CA SER A 87 11.08 -12.72 -11.43
C SER A 87 12.10 -12.43 -10.33
N ARG A 88 12.81 -11.29 -10.40
CA ARG A 88 13.79 -10.90 -9.38
C ARG A 88 13.17 -10.64 -8.01
N TRP A 89 11.91 -10.21 -7.97
CA TRP A 89 11.15 -10.05 -6.74
C TRP A 89 10.42 -11.32 -6.29
N GLY A 90 10.63 -12.45 -6.96
CA GLY A 90 10.17 -13.76 -6.49
C GLY A 90 8.90 -14.27 -7.16
N MET A 91 8.40 -13.62 -8.22
CA MET A 91 7.30 -14.18 -9.02
C MET A 91 7.78 -15.46 -9.73
N SER A 92 7.06 -16.56 -9.53
CA SER A 92 7.37 -17.85 -10.14
C SER A 92 7.19 -17.83 -11.66
N TYR A 93 7.79 -18.80 -12.35
CA TYR A 93 7.63 -18.93 -13.81
C TYR A 93 6.16 -19.08 -14.22
N ASP A 94 5.40 -19.89 -13.49
CA ASP A 94 3.98 -20.12 -13.79
C ASP A 94 3.15 -18.83 -13.61
N GLU A 95 3.42 -18.05 -12.56
CA GLU A 95 2.78 -16.75 -12.35
C GLU A 95 3.16 -15.74 -13.44
N LEU A 96 4.42 -15.71 -13.88
CA LEU A 96 4.88 -14.87 -14.98
C LEU A 96 4.18 -15.24 -16.29
N MET A 97 4.06 -16.53 -16.59
CA MET A 97 3.36 -17.02 -17.78
C MET A 97 1.88 -16.68 -17.70
N LEU A 98 1.22 -16.90 -16.56
CA LEU A 98 -0.18 -16.56 -16.38
C LEU A 98 -0.43 -15.07 -16.60
N LEU A 99 0.39 -14.19 -16.00
CA LEU A 99 0.24 -12.75 -16.17
C LEU A 99 0.45 -12.31 -17.62
N GLU A 100 1.42 -12.88 -18.33
CA GLU A 100 1.62 -12.58 -19.74
C GLU A 100 0.37 -12.94 -20.55
N HIS A 101 -0.17 -14.15 -20.39
CA HIS A 101 -1.37 -14.57 -21.12
C HIS A 101 -2.58 -13.69 -20.80
N GLN A 102 -2.75 -13.27 -19.54
CA GLN A 102 -3.87 -12.42 -19.11
C GLN A 102 -3.82 -11.01 -19.73
N THR A 103 -2.63 -10.51 -20.01
CA THR A 103 -2.41 -9.13 -20.49
C THR A 103 -2.09 -9.06 -21.98
N GLN A 104 -1.85 -10.22 -22.61
CA GLN A 104 -1.51 -10.31 -24.03
C GLN A 104 -2.60 -9.71 -24.92
N GLY A 105 -2.25 -8.68 -25.69
CA GLY A 105 -3.15 -8.01 -26.63
C GLY A 105 -4.25 -7.17 -25.97
N SER A 106 -4.21 -6.99 -24.65
CA SER A 106 -5.18 -6.16 -23.93
C SER A 106 -4.84 -4.68 -24.08
N LEU A 107 -5.81 -3.85 -24.46
CA LEU A 107 -5.69 -2.39 -24.36
C LEU A 107 -5.98 -1.86 -22.96
N ALA A 108 -6.67 -2.64 -22.12
CA ALA A 108 -7.13 -2.21 -20.80
C ALA A 108 -6.20 -2.66 -19.67
N HIS A 109 -5.40 -3.70 -19.89
CA HIS A 109 -4.56 -4.33 -18.87
C HIS A 109 -3.11 -4.43 -19.34
N SER A 110 -2.23 -3.65 -18.72
CA SER A 110 -0.79 -3.72 -18.96
C SER A 110 -0.12 -4.72 -18.01
N PRO A 111 0.79 -5.59 -18.49
CA PRO A 111 1.56 -6.45 -17.61
C PRO A 111 2.46 -5.67 -16.64
N THR A 112 2.98 -4.50 -17.04
CA THR A 112 3.74 -3.62 -16.14
C THR A 112 2.86 -3.12 -15.01
N GLN A 113 1.63 -2.69 -15.30
CA GLN A 113 0.71 -2.21 -14.27
C GLN A 113 0.34 -3.33 -13.27
N GLU A 114 0.00 -4.52 -13.76
CA GLU A 114 -0.32 -5.67 -12.91
C GLU A 114 0.87 -6.14 -12.06
N PHE A 115 2.09 -6.10 -12.62
CA PHE A 115 3.32 -6.32 -11.87
C PHE A 115 3.46 -5.31 -10.73
N LEU A 116 3.36 -4.01 -11.02
CA LEU A 116 3.47 -2.96 -10.01
C LEU A 116 2.39 -3.09 -8.94
N LEU A 117 1.17 -3.47 -9.34
CA LEU A 117 0.04 -3.67 -8.42
C LEU A 117 0.35 -4.77 -7.39
N ARG A 118 0.90 -5.92 -7.81
CA ARG A 118 1.23 -7.03 -6.90
C ARG A 118 2.32 -6.67 -5.89
N TYR A 119 3.18 -5.71 -6.22
CA TYR A 119 4.27 -5.26 -5.35
C TYR A 119 4.05 -3.84 -4.81
N ASN A 120 2.80 -3.36 -4.76
CA ASN A 120 2.49 -1.95 -4.45
C ASN A 120 2.99 -1.46 -3.07
N GLN A 121 3.27 -2.38 -2.14
CA GLN A 121 3.81 -2.08 -0.82
C GLN A 121 5.31 -1.79 -0.80
N LYS A 122 6.04 -2.18 -1.85
CA LYS A 122 7.46 -1.87 -2.01
C LYS A 122 7.67 -0.38 -2.27
N THR A 123 8.85 0.11 -1.92
CA THR A 123 9.26 1.48 -2.20
C THR A 123 9.64 1.67 -3.67
N VAL A 124 9.51 2.89 -4.18
CA VAL A 124 10.06 3.25 -5.50
C VAL A 124 11.58 3.10 -5.50
N THR A 125 12.25 3.28 -4.36
CA THR A 125 13.70 3.00 -4.22
C THR A 125 14.04 1.56 -4.56
N GLU A 126 13.31 0.57 -4.05
CA GLU A 126 13.52 -0.84 -4.42
C GLU A 126 13.31 -1.09 -5.93
N LEU A 127 12.35 -0.39 -6.56
CA LEU A 127 12.16 -0.46 -8.01
C LEU A 127 13.35 0.16 -8.76
N THR A 128 13.93 1.25 -8.26
CA THR A 128 15.15 1.83 -8.84
C THR A 128 16.36 0.89 -8.72
N ASP A 129 16.45 0.07 -7.67
CA ASP A 129 17.50 -0.95 -7.54
C ASP A 129 17.40 -2.03 -8.60
N LEU A 130 16.19 -2.48 -8.94
CA LEU A 130 15.98 -3.36 -10.10
C LEU A 130 16.46 -2.70 -11.39
N CYS A 131 16.17 -1.41 -11.58
CA CYS A 131 16.64 -0.68 -12.75
C CYS A 131 18.17 -0.65 -12.84
N ARG A 132 18.88 -0.51 -11.71
CA ARG A 132 20.35 -0.59 -11.66
C ARG A 132 20.86 -1.98 -12.01
N VAL A 133 20.31 -3.02 -11.38
CA VAL A 133 20.69 -4.44 -11.62
C VAL A 133 20.53 -4.80 -13.09
N TYR A 134 19.43 -4.41 -13.70
CA TYR A 134 19.14 -4.71 -15.10
C TYR A 134 19.70 -3.66 -16.07
N GLN A 135 20.36 -2.62 -15.59
CA GLN A 135 20.91 -1.51 -16.38
C GLN A 135 19.84 -0.78 -17.23
N ARG A 136 18.60 -0.70 -16.73
CA ARG A 136 17.49 0.06 -17.31
C ARG A 136 17.57 1.53 -16.92
N MET A 137 18.59 2.23 -17.43
CA MET A 137 18.87 3.62 -17.11
C MET A 137 17.77 4.60 -17.53
N ASP A 138 17.04 4.25 -18.59
CA ASP A 138 15.88 5.01 -19.08
C ASP A 138 14.73 5.03 -18.08
N VAL A 139 14.46 3.91 -17.43
CA VAL A 139 13.47 3.80 -16.35
C VAL A 139 14.02 4.40 -15.05
N LEU A 140 15.28 4.15 -14.74
CA LEU A 140 15.93 4.71 -13.55
C LEU A 140 15.85 6.24 -13.51
N ARG A 141 16.24 6.92 -14.60
CA ARG A 141 16.21 8.39 -14.70
C ARG A 141 14.78 8.94 -14.62
N LEU A 142 13.82 8.25 -15.21
CA LEU A 142 12.40 8.59 -15.12
C LEU A 142 11.94 8.59 -13.65
N LEU A 143 12.20 7.48 -12.93
CA LEU A 143 11.81 7.33 -11.54
C LEU A 143 12.52 8.34 -10.63
N GLN A 144 13.83 8.56 -10.80
CA GLN A 144 14.58 9.54 -10.02
C GLN A 144 14.08 10.96 -10.24
N SER A 145 13.85 11.35 -11.50
CA SER A 145 13.31 12.68 -11.80
C SER A 145 11.95 12.89 -11.14
N TRP A 146 11.08 11.88 -11.15
CA TRP A 146 9.78 11.97 -10.50
C TRP A 146 9.89 12.07 -8.98
N MET A 147 10.75 11.26 -8.35
CA MET A 147 10.98 11.30 -6.90
C MET A 147 11.52 12.65 -6.44
N GLU A 148 12.35 13.30 -7.24
CA GLU A 148 12.97 14.59 -6.90
C GLU A 148 12.04 15.78 -7.16
N LYS A 149 11.27 15.75 -8.25
CA LYS A 149 10.52 16.93 -8.74
C LYS A 149 9.03 16.87 -8.42
N ASP A 150 8.42 15.70 -8.54
CA ASP A 150 6.97 15.55 -8.51
C ASP A 150 6.49 15.05 -7.14
N TRP A 151 7.17 14.05 -6.58
CA TRP A 151 6.76 13.43 -5.33
C TRP A 151 6.66 14.38 -4.13
N PRO A 152 7.60 15.30 -3.87
CA PRO A 152 7.50 16.20 -2.71
C PRO A 152 6.24 17.04 -2.73
N SER A 153 5.89 17.56 -3.90
CA SER A 153 4.68 18.37 -4.12
C SER A 153 3.40 17.54 -4.02
N ARG A 154 3.43 16.27 -4.48
CA ARG A 154 2.29 15.34 -4.36
C ARG A 154 2.04 14.95 -2.91
N TRP A 155 3.10 14.63 -2.17
CA TRP A 155 3.01 14.32 -0.74
C TRP A 155 2.43 15.48 0.07
N GLN A 156 2.90 16.71 -0.18
CA GLN A 156 2.37 17.89 0.50
C GLN A 156 0.86 18.11 0.30
N LYS A 157 0.31 17.72 -0.86
CA LYS A 157 -1.13 17.81 -1.14
C LYS A 157 -1.95 16.72 -0.44
N MET A 158 -1.31 15.68 0.07
CA MET A 158 -1.96 14.58 0.81
C MET A 158 -2.05 14.85 2.32
N LEU A 159 -1.37 15.88 2.82
CA LEU A 159 -1.40 16.33 4.21
C LEU A 159 -2.60 17.25 4.50
#